data_AF-A0A7C5CJQ1-F1
#
_entry.id   AF-A0A7C5CJQ1-F1
#
_cell.length_a   1.000
_cell.length_b   1.000
_cell.length_c   1.000
_cell.angle_alpha   90.00
_cell.angle_beta   90.00
_cell.angle_gamma   90.00
#
_symmetry.space_group_name_H-M   'P 1'
#
loop_
_entity.id
_entity.type
_entity.pdbx_description
1 polymer ?
#
loop_
_entity_poly.entity_id
_entity_poly.type
_entity_poly.pdbx_seq_one_letter_code
_entity_poly.pdbx_strand_id
1 'polypeptide(L)'
;MFAQVLLDFASMIEKQKRDKEIPMPKIPTEDRTKEILAKMMTEPTFHFLDSGDIYGRHWERRRKEGFEDIERVHVEIFDDGDWYALIDTFAFLSEMLEYDQKLDYEFHKFAHLPEYREEPWLTVMKEFAERIGKEYATVNTYNFENYLDQVIQYVHIAPKPEYVHKDLLKDGFNPEDFNGLYDYDECYGAIVILQTHNGCDVRGGYSTPHVFRLKYGYFTFIDAMENIDFWCPKKGCYYHLSIGIGRDPIENGDEIDWEDISLIVDTKNKVLRCPKCKSPLEADFPVFF
;
A
#
# COMPACT_ATOMS: atom_id res chain seq x y z
N MET A 1 21.24 2.04 29.01
CA MET A 1 20.33 0.97 29.49
C MET A 1 19.13 1.53 30.25
N PHE A 2 19.29 2.23 31.38
CA PHE A 2 18.13 2.74 32.16
C PHE A 2 17.21 3.72 31.39
N ALA A 3 17.78 4.63 30.59
CA ALA A 3 17.01 5.58 29.78
C ALA A 3 16.17 4.90 28.69
N GLN A 4 16.70 3.85 28.04
CA GLN A 4 15.98 3.12 27.00
C GLN A 4 14.76 2.39 27.58
N VAL A 5 14.94 1.69 28.70
CA VAL A 5 13.85 0.98 29.39
C VAL A 5 12.71 1.93 29.79
N LEU A 6 13.04 3.15 30.24
CA LEU A 6 12.03 4.16 30.55
C LEU A 6 11.28 4.65 29.30
N LEU A 7 11.98 4.82 28.17
CA LEU A 7 11.36 5.20 26.90
C LEU A 7 10.43 4.10 26.37
N ASP A 8 10.85 2.85 26.45
CA ASP A 8 10.06 1.70 26.03
C ASP A 8 8.81 1.56 26.91
N PHE A 9 8.96 1.74 28.22
CA PHE A 9 7.85 1.69 29.17
C PHE A 9 6.85 2.84 28.96
N ALA A 10 7.33 4.06 28.71
CA ALA A 10 6.47 5.20 28.37
C ALA A 10 5.72 4.95 27.06
N SER A 11 6.40 4.41 26.05
CA SER A 11 5.80 4.04 24.76
C SER A 11 4.70 2.98 24.93
N MET A 12 4.93 1.99 25.78
CA MET A 12 3.94 0.96 26.11
C MET A 12 2.71 1.52 26.82
N ILE A 13 2.88 2.42 27.79
CA ILE A 13 1.77 3.04 28.52
C ILE A 13 0.89 3.85 27.56
N GLU A 14 1.50 4.69 26.72
CA GLU A 14 0.76 5.54 25.79
C GLU A 14 0.03 4.71 24.73
N LYS A 15 0.67 3.66 24.19
CA LYS A 15 0.01 2.67 23.32
C LYS A 15 -1.24 2.09 23.97
N GLN A 16 -1.12 1.61 25.22
CA GLN A 16 -2.26 1.02 25.94
C GLN A 16 -3.38 2.02 26.24
N LYS A 17 -3.03 3.28 26.50
CA LYS A 17 -4.01 4.34 26.72
C LYS A 17 -4.80 4.62 25.44
N ARG A 18 -4.11 4.84 24.32
CA ARG A 18 -4.72 5.12 23.02
C ARG A 18 -5.56 3.95 22.50
N ASP A 19 -5.07 2.72 22.64
CA ASP A 19 -5.81 1.51 22.25
C ASP A 19 -7.16 1.38 22.99
N LYS A 20 -7.24 1.87 24.23
CA LYS A 20 -8.50 1.92 24.98
C LYS A 20 -9.41 3.09 24.57
N GLU A 21 -8.83 4.22 24.20
CA GLU A 21 -9.58 5.42 23.80
C GLU A 21 -10.19 5.29 22.39
N ILE A 22 -9.55 4.50 21.52
CA ILE A 22 -9.95 4.33 20.12
C ILE A 22 -10.28 2.85 19.90
N PRO A 23 -11.53 2.42 20.12
CA PRO A 23 -11.90 1.01 20.05
C PRO A 23 -11.74 0.44 18.64
N MET A 24 -11.58 -0.89 18.56
CA MET A 24 -11.55 -1.60 17.28
C MET A 24 -12.87 -1.41 16.51
N PRO A 25 -12.82 -1.10 15.20
CA PRO A 25 -14.00 -1.03 14.36
C PRO A 25 -14.55 -2.44 14.13
N LYS A 26 -15.70 -2.51 13.47
CA LYS A 26 -16.21 -3.77 12.92
C LYS A 26 -15.24 -4.24 11.82
N ILE A 27 -14.67 -5.42 12.03
CA ILE A 27 -13.73 -6.05 11.09
C ILE A 27 -14.53 -6.89 10.07
N PRO A 28 -14.22 -6.81 8.77
CA PRO A 28 -14.78 -7.72 7.78
C PRO A 28 -14.31 -9.14 8.08
N THR A 29 -15.25 -10.08 8.25
CA THR A 29 -14.98 -11.47 8.68
C THR A 29 -15.43 -12.51 7.66
N GLU A 30 -16.12 -12.06 6.61
CA GLU A 30 -16.59 -12.85 5.49
C GLU A 30 -15.47 -13.24 4.52
N ASP A 31 -14.37 -12.48 4.51
CA ASP A 31 -13.17 -12.73 3.73
C ASP A 31 -11.96 -12.72 4.67
N ARG A 32 -11.23 -13.84 4.70
CA ARG A 32 -10.08 -14.01 5.59
C ARG A 32 -8.94 -13.05 5.27
N THR A 33 -8.72 -12.73 4.00
CA THR A 33 -7.67 -11.78 3.59
C THR A 33 -7.99 -10.40 4.13
N LYS A 34 -9.24 -9.94 3.93
CA LYS A 34 -9.72 -8.66 4.46
C LYS A 34 -9.66 -8.62 5.99
N GLU A 35 -10.01 -9.72 6.66
CA GLU A 35 -9.92 -9.81 8.13
C GLU A 35 -8.48 -9.59 8.64
N ILE A 36 -7.49 -10.22 8.00
CA ILE A 36 -6.07 -10.08 8.39
C ILE A 36 -5.56 -8.68 8.07
N LEU A 37 -5.81 -8.17 6.87
CA LEU A 37 -5.42 -6.81 6.47
C LEU A 37 -6.03 -5.75 7.40
N ALA A 38 -7.31 -5.91 7.75
CA ALA A 38 -7.99 -4.99 8.66
C ALA A 38 -7.36 -5.00 10.05
N LYS A 39 -6.96 -6.17 10.56
CA LYS A 39 -6.22 -6.29 11.83
C LYS A 39 -4.84 -5.64 11.75
N MET A 40 -4.11 -5.84 10.66
CA MET A 40 -2.80 -5.21 10.44
C MET A 40 -2.92 -3.69 10.49
N MET A 41 -3.85 -3.12 9.73
CA MET A 41 -4.02 -1.66 9.61
C MET A 41 -4.67 -1.01 10.84
N THR A 42 -5.21 -1.79 11.78
CA THR A 42 -5.77 -1.29 13.05
C THR A 42 -4.95 -1.71 14.27
N GLU A 43 -3.81 -2.37 14.07
CA GLU A 43 -2.89 -2.74 15.13
C GLU A 43 -2.26 -1.47 15.73
N PRO A 44 -2.39 -1.24 17.05
CA PRO A 44 -1.77 -0.08 17.66
C PRO A 44 -0.26 -0.16 17.56
N THR A 45 0.33 0.81 16.88
CA THR A 45 1.78 1.02 16.86
C THR A 45 2.11 2.37 17.50
N PHE A 46 3.24 2.43 18.20
CA PHE A 46 3.65 3.61 18.95
C PHE A 46 5.15 3.57 19.24
N HIS A 47 5.78 4.73 19.14
CA HIS A 47 7.15 4.99 19.56
C HIS A 47 7.20 6.43 20.03
N PHE A 48 7.82 6.71 21.17
CA PHE A 48 7.76 8.05 21.78
C PHE A 48 8.40 9.16 20.93
N LEU A 49 9.36 8.83 20.05
CA LEU A 49 10.02 9.80 19.16
C LEU A 49 9.32 9.97 17.81
N ASP A 50 8.08 9.54 17.73
CA ASP A 50 7.27 9.58 16.54
C ASP A 50 6.60 10.95 16.33
N SER A 51 6.86 11.56 15.17
CA SER A 51 6.18 12.80 14.74
C SER A 51 4.73 12.58 14.29
N GLY A 52 4.29 11.33 14.12
CA GLY A 52 2.94 10.93 13.72
C GLY A 52 1.82 11.37 14.67
N ASP A 53 2.16 11.84 15.87
CA ASP A 53 1.20 12.36 16.85
C ASP A 53 0.47 13.63 16.38
N ILE A 54 1.08 14.45 15.51
CA ILE A 54 0.53 15.75 15.11
C ILE A 54 -0.64 15.59 14.11
N TYR A 55 -0.60 14.57 13.25
CA TYR A 55 -1.60 14.35 12.19
C TYR A 55 -2.48 13.11 12.44
N GLY A 56 -2.32 12.48 13.61
CA GLY A 56 -2.95 11.21 13.96
C GLY A 56 -2.27 10.02 13.29
N ARG A 57 -2.27 8.87 13.96
CA ARG A 57 -1.67 7.65 13.41
C ARG A 57 -2.60 6.98 12.39
N HIS A 58 -2.05 6.26 11.41
CA HIS A 58 -2.86 5.57 10.40
C HIS A 58 -3.82 4.58 11.05
N TRP A 59 -3.36 3.82 12.06
CA TRP A 59 -4.25 2.88 12.75
C TRP A 59 -5.41 3.56 13.47
N GLU A 60 -5.20 4.77 13.98
CA GLU A 60 -6.23 5.55 14.67
C GLU A 60 -7.28 6.09 13.69
N ARG A 61 -6.83 6.59 12.53
CA ARG A 61 -7.72 7.01 11.44
C ARG A 61 -8.53 5.82 10.93
N ARG A 62 -7.86 4.69 10.65
CA ARG A 62 -8.51 3.47 10.15
C ARG A 62 -9.54 2.91 11.13
N ARG A 63 -9.29 2.96 12.44
CA ARG A 63 -10.29 2.56 13.45
C ARG A 63 -11.51 3.46 13.49
N LYS A 64 -11.38 4.75 13.15
CA LYS A 64 -12.49 5.71 13.09
C LYS A 64 -13.30 5.59 11.80
N GLU A 65 -12.61 5.43 10.67
CA GLU A 65 -13.21 5.28 9.34
C GLU A 65 -13.88 3.91 9.18
N GLY A 66 -13.28 2.86 9.72
CA GLY A 66 -13.77 1.49 9.57
C GLY A 66 -13.43 0.91 8.19
N PHE A 67 -14.21 -0.09 7.79
CA PHE A 67 -14.00 -0.87 6.56
C PHE A 67 -15.27 -1.06 5.71
N GLU A 68 -16.33 -0.31 6.03
CA GLU A 68 -17.59 -0.33 5.29
C GLU A 68 -17.59 0.85 4.29
N ASP A 69 -18.10 0.63 3.06
CA ASP A 69 -18.26 1.67 2.03
C ASP A 69 -16.98 2.47 1.71
N ILE A 70 -15.84 1.80 1.63
CA ILE A 70 -14.53 2.41 1.36
C ILE A 70 -14.49 3.03 -0.04
N GLU A 71 -14.17 4.31 -0.11
CA GLU A 71 -13.79 5.00 -1.34
C GLU A 71 -12.40 4.51 -1.78
N ARG A 72 -12.30 3.88 -2.95
CA ARG A 72 -11.06 3.23 -3.42
C ARG A 72 -9.98 4.24 -3.82
N VAL A 73 -10.39 5.40 -4.33
CA VAL A 73 -9.51 6.51 -4.71
C VAL A 73 -10.08 7.80 -4.13
N HIS A 74 -9.33 8.42 -3.23
CA HIS A 74 -9.65 9.73 -2.67
C HIS A 74 -9.04 10.83 -3.53
N VAL A 75 -9.83 11.83 -3.91
CA VAL A 75 -9.36 12.99 -4.67
C VAL A 75 -9.56 14.25 -3.83
N GLU A 76 -8.47 14.96 -3.54
CA GLU A 76 -8.52 16.26 -2.88
C GLU A 76 -8.19 17.37 -3.88
N ILE A 77 -9.04 18.41 -3.92
CA ILE A 77 -8.89 19.57 -4.79
C ILE A 77 -8.72 20.82 -3.93
N PHE A 78 -7.65 21.57 -4.17
CA PHE A 78 -7.33 22.82 -3.50
C PHE A 78 -8.08 24.02 -4.13
N ASP A 79 -8.04 25.17 -3.47
CA ASP A 79 -8.78 26.37 -3.91
C ASP A 79 -8.16 27.04 -5.13
N ASP A 80 -6.86 26.84 -5.35
CA ASP A 80 -6.09 27.35 -6.49
C ASP A 80 -6.24 26.49 -7.76
N GLY A 81 -6.86 25.31 -7.66
CA GLY A 81 -7.03 24.38 -8.78
C GLY A 81 -6.06 23.21 -8.78
N ASP A 82 -5.08 23.21 -7.88
CA ASP A 82 -4.23 22.05 -7.67
C ASP A 82 -5.06 20.91 -7.07
N TRP A 83 -4.64 19.68 -7.31
CA TRP A 83 -5.31 18.50 -6.80
C TRP A 83 -4.34 17.34 -6.69
N TYR A 84 -4.70 16.36 -5.87
CA TYR A 84 -4.00 15.09 -5.81
C TYR A 84 -4.99 13.95 -5.57
N ALA A 85 -4.58 12.74 -5.93
CA ALA A 85 -5.35 11.54 -5.69
C ALA A 85 -4.53 10.51 -4.91
N LEU A 86 -5.20 9.77 -4.04
CA LEU A 86 -4.63 8.68 -3.26
C LEU A 86 -5.50 7.44 -3.39
N ILE A 87 -4.86 6.28 -3.48
CA ILE A 87 -5.47 4.96 -3.43
C ILE A 87 -5.60 4.54 -1.97
N ASP A 88 -6.79 4.09 -1.57
CA ASP A 88 -6.98 3.47 -0.26
C ASP A 88 -6.20 2.15 -0.18
N THR A 89 -5.22 2.11 0.71
CA THR A 89 -4.30 0.97 0.84
C THR A 89 -5.02 -0.31 1.22
N PHE A 90 -6.09 -0.24 2.01
CA PHE A 90 -6.85 -1.43 2.38
C PHE A 90 -7.59 -2.01 1.17
N ALA A 91 -8.27 -1.16 0.39
CA ALA A 91 -8.96 -1.55 -0.83
C ALA A 91 -7.99 -2.14 -1.85
N PHE A 92 -6.85 -1.49 -2.06
CA PHE A 92 -5.76 -1.99 -2.91
C PHE A 92 -5.27 -3.37 -2.48
N LEU A 93 -4.81 -3.52 -1.24
CA LEU A 93 -4.29 -4.80 -0.76
C LEU A 93 -5.35 -5.90 -0.77
N SER A 94 -6.60 -5.57 -0.44
CA SER A 94 -7.72 -6.53 -0.47
C SER A 94 -8.00 -7.05 -1.88
N GLU A 95 -7.82 -6.21 -2.89
CA GLU A 95 -7.98 -6.59 -4.29
C GLU A 95 -6.78 -7.42 -4.75
N MET A 96 -5.57 -7.00 -4.42
CA MET A 96 -4.35 -7.59 -4.99
C MET A 96 -3.85 -8.85 -4.27
N LEU A 97 -4.24 -9.09 -3.03
CA LEU A 97 -3.68 -10.14 -2.18
C LEU A 97 -4.68 -11.21 -1.75
N GLU A 98 -4.16 -12.42 -1.60
CA GLU A 98 -4.84 -13.56 -0.98
C GLU A 98 -4.00 -14.06 0.21
N TYR A 99 -4.60 -14.20 1.39
CA TYR A 99 -3.90 -14.64 2.60
C TYR A 99 -3.47 -16.12 2.53
N ASP A 100 -2.18 -16.40 2.73
CA ASP A 100 -1.64 -17.76 2.77
C ASP A 100 -1.49 -18.26 4.21
N GLN A 101 -2.57 -18.78 4.78
CA GLN A 101 -2.61 -19.25 6.17
C GLN A 101 -1.50 -20.26 6.51
N LYS A 102 -1.15 -21.14 5.58
CA LYS A 102 -0.16 -22.19 5.83
C LYS A 102 1.23 -21.58 5.93
N LEU A 103 1.58 -20.72 4.97
CA LEU A 103 2.89 -20.10 4.96
C LEU A 103 3.04 -19.04 6.06
N ASP A 104 1.96 -18.33 6.38
CA ASP A 104 1.88 -17.41 7.51
C ASP A 104 2.13 -18.11 8.85
N TYR A 105 1.54 -19.30 9.05
CA TYR A 105 1.82 -20.13 10.22
C TYR A 105 3.30 -20.54 10.32
N GLU A 106 3.90 -20.98 9.21
CA GLU A 106 5.32 -21.36 9.19
C GLU A 106 6.23 -20.14 9.41
N PHE A 107 5.87 -18.97 8.86
CA PHE A 107 6.57 -17.70 9.09
C PHE A 107 6.54 -17.31 10.56
N HIS A 108 5.38 -17.31 11.21
CA HIS A 108 5.32 -16.98 12.64
C HIS A 108 6.04 -18.02 13.49
N LYS A 109 5.96 -19.31 13.17
CA LYS A 109 6.75 -20.34 13.87
C LYS A 109 8.26 -20.07 13.77
N PHE A 110 8.72 -19.63 12.60
CA PHE A 110 10.10 -19.21 12.37
C PHE A 110 10.45 -17.95 13.18
N ALA A 111 9.62 -16.92 13.14
CA ALA A 111 9.83 -15.67 13.86
C ALA A 111 9.93 -15.83 15.39
N HIS A 112 9.31 -16.88 15.96
CA HIS A 112 9.36 -17.15 17.40
C HIS A 112 10.59 -17.96 17.85
N LEU A 113 11.49 -18.33 16.94
CA LEU A 113 12.75 -18.98 17.32
C LEU A 113 13.61 -18.03 18.18
N PRO A 114 14.38 -18.55 19.17
CA PRO A 114 15.14 -17.72 20.10
C PRO A 114 16.04 -16.68 19.45
N GLU A 115 16.63 -17.00 18.30
CA GLU A 115 17.52 -16.13 17.52
C GLU A 115 16.84 -14.92 16.87
N TYR A 116 15.51 -14.95 16.68
CA TYR A 116 14.77 -13.86 16.01
C TYR A 116 13.92 -13.01 16.95
N ARG A 117 13.91 -13.29 18.27
CA ARG A 117 13.02 -12.61 19.24
C ARG A 117 13.24 -11.11 19.34
N GLU A 118 14.47 -10.67 19.16
CA GLU A 118 14.88 -9.27 19.27
C GLU A 118 15.17 -8.65 17.89
N GLU A 119 14.99 -9.41 16.81
CA GLU A 119 15.27 -8.95 15.46
C GLU A 119 14.11 -8.10 14.91
N PRO A 120 14.41 -7.02 14.18
CA PRO A 120 13.37 -6.26 13.48
C PRO A 120 12.61 -7.15 12.49
N TRP A 121 11.30 -6.90 12.35
CA TRP A 121 10.44 -7.68 11.46
C TRP A 121 11.00 -7.83 10.05
N LEU A 122 11.56 -6.76 9.47
CA LEU A 122 12.15 -6.82 8.14
C LEU A 122 13.30 -7.83 8.04
N THR A 123 14.16 -7.92 9.05
CA THR A 123 15.22 -8.94 9.11
C THR A 123 14.61 -10.33 9.11
N VAL A 124 13.61 -10.56 9.96
CA VAL A 124 12.92 -11.86 10.06
C VAL A 124 12.22 -12.26 8.74
N MET A 125 11.59 -11.30 8.06
CA MET A 125 10.95 -11.52 6.76
C MET A 125 11.96 -11.95 5.69
N LYS A 126 13.12 -11.30 5.63
CA LYS A 126 14.21 -11.62 4.69
C LYS A 126 14.81 -13.00 4.96
N GLU A 127 15.14 -13.28 6.21
CA GLU A 127 15.70 -14.57 6.63
C GLU A 127 14.71 -15.72 6.37
N PHE A 128 13.40 -15.49 6.55
CA PHE A 128 12.39 -16.46 6.18
C PHE A 128 12.32 -16.70 4.67
N ALA A 129 12.43 -15.64 3.86
CA ALA A 129 12.47 -15.74 2.41
C ALA A 129 13.68 -16.56 1.92
N GLU A 130 14.86 -16.34 2.51
CA GLU A 130 16.08 -17.12 2.25
C GLU A 130 15.88 -18.60 2.59
N ARG A 131 15.25 -18.88 3.74
CA ARG A 131 14.97 -20.25 4.20
C ARG A 131 14.06 -21.02 3.25
N ILE A 132 13.04 -20.39 2.68
CA ILE A 132 12.12 -21.07 1.75
C ILE A 132 12.66 -21.14 0.31
N GLY A 133 13.90 -20.69 0.09
CA GLY A 133 14.75 -21.07 -1.03
C GLY A 133 14.51 -20.31 -2.32
N LYS A 134 14.41 -18.97 -2.25
CA LYS A 134 14.04 -18.15 -3.41
C LYS A 134 14.80 -16.84 -3.45
N GLU A 135 14.97 -16.31 -4.67
CA GLU A 135 15.34 -14.92 -4.88
C GLU A 135 14.18 -14.04 -4.41
N TYR A 136 14.50 -12.99 -3.63
CA TYR A 136 13.52 -12.10 -3.03
C TYR A 136 13.95 -10.65 -3.19
N ALA A 137 12.98 -9.74 -3.26
CA ALA A 137 13.20 -8.30 -3.23
C ALA A 137 12.58 -7.72 -1.96
N THR A 138 13.23 -6.71 -1.38
CA THR A 138 12.67 -5.95 -0.26
C THR A 138 12.21 -4.60 -0.78
N VAL A 139 10.96 -4.25 -0.51
CA VAL A 139 10.37 -3.00 -0.97
C VAL A 139 9.83 -2.22 0.22
N ASN A 140 10.11 -0.93 0.24
CA ASN A 140 9.49 0.04 1.12
C ASN A 140 8.89 1.14 0.24
N THR A 141 7.57 1.23 0.22
CA THR A 141 6.85 2.23 -0.61
C THR A 141 7.17 3.66 -0.23
N TYR A 142 7.70 3.93 0.97
CA TYR A 142 8.23 5.25 1.30
C TYR A 142 9.38 5.71 0.39
N ASN A 143 10.15 4.76 -0.15
CA ASN A 143 11.33 5.08 -0.96
C ASN A 143 10.99 5.42 -2.42
N PHE A 144 9.72 5.29 -2.81
CA PHE A 144 9.26 5.45 -4.18
C PHE A 144 7.99 6.31 -4.19
N GLU A 145 7.78 7.05 -5.26
CA GLU A 145 6.48 7.67 -5.50
C GLU A 145 5.47 6.56 -5.80
N ASN A 146 4.30 6.63 -5.17
CA ASN A 146 3.15 5.77 -5.40
C ASN A 146 1.91 6.52 -4.89
N TYR A 147 0.71 6.06 -5.25
CA TYR A 147 -0.53 6.71 -4.83
C TYR A 147 -1.12 6.16 -3.54
N LEU A 148 -0.50 5.20 -2.84
CA LEU A 148 -1.10 4.62 -1.63
C LEU A 148 -1.22 5.65 -0.48
N ASP A 149 -2.36 5.67 0.19
CA ASP A 149 -2.63 6.53 1.35
C ASP A 149 -1.87 6.10 2.62
N GLN A 150 -1.19 4.96 2.59
CA GLN A 150 -0.41 4.42 3.70
C GLN A 150 0.83 3.66 3.21
N VAL A 151 1.97 3.96 3.84
CA VAL A 151 3.22 3.25 3.56
C VAL A 151 3.09 1.77 3.94
N ILE A 152 3.50 0.91 3.01
CA ILE A 152 3.71 -0.52 3.21
C ILE A 152 5.18 -0.90 3.01
N GLN A 153 5.61 -1.94 3.74
CA GLN A 153 6.90 -2.57 3.54
C GLN A 153 6.70 -4.08 3.36
N TYR A 154 7.34 -4.66 2.36
CA TYR A 154 7.18 -6.07 2.07
C TYR A 154 8.45 -6.74 1.53
N VAL A 155 8.49 -8.05 1.69
CA VAL A 155 9.43 -8.95 1.02
C VAL A 155 8.65 -9.72 -0.04
N HIS A 156 8.96 -9.45 -1.30
CA HIS A 156 8.41 -10.15 -2.45
C HIS A 156 9.31 -11.33 -2.80
N ILE A 157 8.70 -12.50 -2.99
CA ILE A 157 9.39 -13.74 -3.28
C ILE A 157 8.77 -14.37 -4.53
N ALA A 158 9.56 -14.43 -5.61
CA ALA A 158 9.06 -14.92 -6.90
C ALA A 158 8.64 -16.39 -6.83
N PRO A 159 7.68 -16.82 -7.65
CA PRO A 159 7.25 -18.22 -7.69
C PRO A 159 8.39 -19.16 -8.11
N LYS A 160 9.28 -18.72 -9.02
CA LYS A 160 10.49 -19.44 -9.43
C LYS A 160 11.71 -18.48 -9.55
N PRO A 161 12.95 -18.92 -9.26
CA PRO A 161 14.13 -18.06 -9.23
C PRO A 161 14.46 -17.36 -10.55
N GLU A 162 14.22 -18.01 -11.68
CA GLU A 162 14.53 -17.48 -13.01
C GLU A 162 13.71 -16.25 -13.43
N TYR A 163 12.70 -15.87 -12.64
CA TYR A 163 11.84 -14.70 -12.88
C TYR A 163 12.22 -13.48 -12.02
N VAL A 164 13.20 -13.60 -11.12
CA VAL A 164 13.75 -12.42 -10.44
C VAL A 164 14.87 -11.86 -11.28
N HIS A 165 14.65 -10.68 -11.85
CA HIS A 165 15.73 -9.98 -12.53
C HIS A 165 16.76 -9.52 -11.49
N LYS A 166 18.04 -9.84 -11.72
CA LYS A 166 19.16 -9.53 -10.82
C LYS A 166 19.30 -8.05 -10.46
N ASP A 167 18.65 -7.16 -11.21
CA ASP A 167 18.66 -5.72 -10.99
C ASP A 167 17.67 -5.25 -9.92
N LEU A 168 16.63 -6.05 -9.58
CA LEU A 168 15.77 -5.81 -8.41
C LEU A 168 16.47 -6.13 -7.07
N LEU A 169 17.60 -6.83 -7.12
CA LEU A 169 18.40 -7.21 -5.95
C LEU A 169 19.43 -6.15 -5.54
N LYS A 170 19.49 -5.02 -6.24
CA LYS A 170 20.45 -3.94 -5.97
C LYS A 170 19.77 -2.83 -5.16
N ASP A 171 20.41 -2.42 -4.07
CA ASP A 171 20.02 -1.21 -3.33
C ASP A 171 20.06 0.01 -4.27
N GLY A 172 18.98 0.79 -4.34
CA GLY A 172 18.88 1.98 -5.20
C GLY A 172 18.29 1.74 -6.59
N PHE A 173 17.41 0.76 -6.74
CA PHE A 173 16.69 0.45 -7.97
C PHE A 173 16.01 1.67 -8.62
N ASN A 174 16.29 1.91 -9.91
CA ASN A 174 15.58 2.89 -10.74
C ASN A 174 14.72 2.15 -11.79
N PRO A 175 13.39 2.28 -11.77
CA PRO A 175 12.49 1.67 -12.74
C PRO A 175 12.75 2.07 -14.20
N GLU A 176 13.42 3.19 -14.46
CA GLU A 176 13.71 3.67 -15.83
C GLU A 176 14.87 2.93 -16.53
N ASP A 177 15.71 2.21 -15.78
CA ASP A 177 16.80 1.40 -16.34
C ASP A 177 16.27 0.15 -17.10
N PHE A 178 14.96 -0.07 -17.08
CA PHE A 178 14.26 -1.24 -17.62
C PHE A 178 13.93 -1.13 -19.11
N ASN A 179 14.93 -0.94 -19.96
CA ASN A 179 14.73 -0.80 -21.42
C ASN A 179 14.48 -2.13 -22.19
N GLY A 180 13.84 -3.11 -21.55
CA GLY A 180 13.31 -4.30 -22.22
C GLY A 180 13.32 -5.56 -21.38
N LEU A 181 12.15 -5.98 -20.88
CA LEU A 181 11.87 -7.36 -20.45
C LEU A 181 10.35 -7.56 -20.27
N TYR A 182 9.76 -8.11 -21.32
CA TYR A 182 8.33 -8.47 -21.46
C TYR A 182 7.95 -9.76 -20.69
N ASP A 183 8.59 -10.10 -19.57
CA ASP A 183 8.40 -11.42 -18.92
C ASP A 183 7.97 -11.35 -17.43
N TYR A 184 7.49 -10.18 -16.98
CA TYR A 184 6.96 -10.00 -15.62
C TYR A 184 5.50 -10.43 -15.44
N ASP A 185 4.81 -10.71 -16.55
CA ASP A 185 3.41 -11.12 -16.53
C ASP A 185 3.24 -12.55 -15.97
N GLU A 186 4.32 -13.33 -15.81
CA GLU A 186 4.26 -14.71 -15.31
C GLU A 186 4.42 -14.88 -13.78
N CYS A 187 4.56 -13.79 -13.01
CA CYS A 187 4.73 -13.85 -11.54
C CYS A 187 3.42 -14.06 -10.75
N TYR A 188 2.41 -14.70 -11.33
CA TYR A 188 1.17 -15.05 -10.63
C TYR A 188 1.46 -15.94 -9.41
N GLY A 189 0.83 -15.62 -8.27
CA GLY A 189 0.98 -16.38 -7.05
C GLY A 189 2.34 -16.21 -6.35
N ALA A 190 3.10 -15.17 -6.69
CA ALA A 190 4.26 -14.74 -5.93
C ALA A 190 3.89 -14.51 -4.46
N ILE A 191 4.83 -14.79 -3.55
CA ILE A 191 4.60 -14.65 -2.11
C ILE A 191 4.99 -13.24 -1.70
N VAL A 192 4.16 -12.61 -0.88
CA VAL A 192 4.41 -11.31 -0.28
C VAL A 192 4.33 -11.45 1.23
N ILE A 193 5.43 -11.23 1.94
CA ILE A 193 5.40 -11.04 3.38
C ILE A 193 5.26 -9.53 3.59
N LEU A 194 4.17 -9.08 4.21
CA LEU A 194 3.75 -7.68 4.22
C LEU A 194 3.61 -7.15 5.64
N GLN A 195 4.04 -5.91 5.88
CA GLN A 195 3.68 -5.11 7.05
C GLN A 195 3.27 -3.69 6.65
N THR A 196 2.35 -3.10 7.42
CA THR A 196 1.81 -1.76 7.17
C THR A 196 2.41 -0.76 8.16
N HIS A 197 2.76 0.44 7.70
CA HIS A 197 3.28 1.49 8.56
C HIS A 197 2.12 2.25 9.20
N ASN A 198 1.79 1.92 10.45
CA ASN A 198 0.60 2.41 11.12
C ASN A 198 0.75 3.83 11.71
N GLY A 199 1.72 4.60 11.22
CA GLY A 199 1.89 6.03 11.53
C GLY A 199 2.81 6.28 12.71
N CYS A 200 3.87 5.48 12.82
CA CYS A 200 4.89 5.69 13.82
C CYS A 200 6.31 5.53 13.25
N ASP A 201 7.32 6.18 13.83
CA ASP A 201 8.73 5.98 13.43
C ASP A 201 9.08 4.51 13.08
N VAL A 202 9.92 4.30 12.06
CA VAL A 202 10.30 3.00 11.51
C VAL A 202 10.76 1.96 12.55
N ARG A 203 11.20 2.39 13.74
CA ARG A 203 11.61 1.53 14.86
C ARG A 203 10.45 0.87 15.60
N GLY A 204 9.22 1.32 15.42
CA GLY A 204 8.05 0.77 16.13
C GLY A 204 6.70 0.99 15.45
N GLY A 205 6.69 1.53 14.23
CA GLY A 205 5.47 1.90 13.53
C GLY A 205 4.86 0.85 12.63
N TYR A 206 5.56 -0.24 12.34
CA TYR A 206 5.05 -1.29 11.49
C TYR A 206 4.16 -2.29 12.25
N SER A 207 3.10 -2.74 11.61
CA SER A 207 2.25 -3.83 12.08
C SER A 207 3.03 -5.15 12.14
N THR A 208 2.51 -6.13 12.87
CA THR A 208 2.97 -7.51 12.75
C THR A 208 2.82 -7.97 11.29
N PRO A 209 3.88 -8.52 10.66
CA PRO A 209 3.82 -8.93 9.28
C PRO A 209 3.02 -10.22 9.09
N HIS A 210 2.38 -10.33 7.93
CA HIS A 210 1.63 -11.52 7.52
C HIS A 210 2.00 -11.95 6.09
N VAL A 211 1.75 -13.22 5.77
CA VAL A 211 2.10 -13.80 4.47
C VAL A 211 0.88 -13.91 3.55
N PHE A 212 1.05 -13.42 2.33
CA PHE A 212 0.05 -13.38 1.27
C PHE A 212 0.60 -13.92 -0.04
N ARG A 213 -0.29 -14.11 -1.01
CA ARG A 213 0.01 -14.33 -2.41
C ARG A 213 -0.59 -13.22 -3.27
N LEU A 214 0.12 -12.82 -4.32
CA LEU A 214 -0.46 -11.96 -5.33
C LEU A 214 -1.53 -12.71 -6.11
N LYS A 215 -2.72 -12.11 -6.25
CA LYS A 215 -3.76 -12.61 -7.16
C LYS A 215 -3.38 -12.40 -8.63
N TYR A 216 -2.58 -11.36 -8.89
CA TYR A 216 -2.11 -10.96 -10.21
C TYR A 216 -0.59 -11.06 -10.33
N GLY A 217 -0.04 -10.70 -11.49
CA GLY A 217 1.41 -10.58 -11.67
C GLY A 217 2.00 -9.46 -10.81
N TYR A 218 3.30 -9.55 -10.51
CA TYR A 218 4.01 -8.51 -9.75
C TYR A 218 4.00 -7.16 -10.48
N PHE A 219 4.09 -7.17 -11.82
CA PHE A 219 3.96 -5.94 -12.60
C PHE A 219 2.60 -5.28 -12.39
N THR A 220 1.49 -6.04 -12.46
CA THR A 220 0.15 -5.49 -12.17
C THR A 220 0.07 -4.95 -10.75
N PHE A 221 0.73 -5.58 -9.77
CA PHE A 221 0.80 -5.06 -8.41
C PHE A 221 1.45 -3.68 -8.32
N ILE A 222 2.57 -3.48 -9.01
CA ILE A 222 3.28 -2.19 -9.06
C ILE A 222 2.51 -1.16 -9.90
N ASP A 223 2.06 -1.54 -11.10
CA ASP A 223 1.34 -0.63 -11.97
C ASP A 223 0.03 -0.15 -11.33
N ALA A 224 -0.69 -1.02 -10.60
CA ALA A 224 -1.90 -0.63 -9.87
C ALA A 224 -1.64 0.29 -8.67
N MET A 225 -0.44 0.35 -8.09
CA MET A 225 -0.12 1.33 -7.04
C MET A 225 0.45 2.65 -7.60
N GLU A 226 0.88 2.66 -8.86
CA GLU A 226 1.53 3.79 -9.54
C GLU A 226 0.62 4.50 -10.54
N ASN A 227 -0.59 3.99 -10.80
CA ASN A 227 -1.53 4.56 -11.76
C ASN A 227 -2.95 4.68 -11.18
N ILE A 228 -3.68 5.69 -11.65
CA ILE A 228 -5.10 5.90 -11.35
C ILE A 228 -5.82 6.19 -12.67
N ASP A 229 -6.94 5.50 -12.88
CA ASP A 229 -7.84 5.73 -14.00
C ASP A 229 -9.06 6.53 -13.56
N PHE A 230 -9.41 7.53 -14.37
CA PHE A 230 -10.62 8.32 -14.25
C PHE A 230 -11.52 8.08 -15.47
N TRP A 231 -12.81 7.84 -15.25
CA TRP A 231 -13.77 7.69 -16.34
C TRP A 231 -15.06 8.46 -16.09
N CYS A 232 -15.76 8.77 -17.19
CA CYS A 232 -17.10 9.35 -17.11
C CYS A 232 -18.16 8.24 -17.03
N PRO A 233 -18.94 8.14 -15.95
CA PRO A 233 -19.99 7.12 -15.82
C PRO A 233 -21.26 7.43 -16.64
N LYS A 234 -21.34 8.62 -17.27
CA LYS A 234 -22.54 9.04 -18.01
C LYS A 234 -22.68 8.20 -19.28
N LYS A 235 -23.78 7.44 -19.36
CA LYS A 235 -24.14 6.64 -20.54
C LYS A 235 -24.01 7.44 -21.85
N GLY A 236 -23.22 6.89 -22.78
CA GLY A 236 -22.95 7.51 -24.09
C GLY A 236 -21.83 8.55 -24.11
N CYS A 237 -21.19 8.82 -22.96
CA CYS A 237 -19.98 9.61 -22.88
C CYS A 237 -18.78 8.69 -22.65
N TYR A 238 -17.91 8.58 -23.66
CA TYR A 238 -16.66 7.82 -23.57
C TYR A 238 -15.54 8.83 -23.31
N TYR A 239 -15.22 9.01 -22.03
CA TYR A 239 -14.08 9.80 -21.57
C TYR A 239 -13.32 8.96 -20.55
N HIS A 240 -12.02 8.83 -20.78
CA HIS A 240 -11.08 8.13 -19.95
C HIS A 240 -9.80 8.97 -19.83
N LEU A 241 -9.25 9.06 -18.62
CA LEU A 241 -7.97 9.68 -18.32
C LEU A 241 -7.20 8.74 -17.40
N SER A 242 -5.99 8.35 -17.79
CA SER A 242 -5.07 7.62 -16.92
C SER A 242 -3.94 8.55 -16.49
N ILE A 243 -3.61 8.55 -15.21
CA ILE A 243 -2.42 9.22 -14.68
C ILE A 243 -1.49 8.19 -14.06
N GLY A 244 -0.20 8.35 -14.28
CA GLY A 244 0.84 7.46 -13.78
C GLY A 244 2.04 8.23 -13.27
N ILE A 245 2.72 7.70 -12.27
CA ILE A 245 3.95 8.31 -11.76
C ILE A 245 5.06 8.22 -12.81
N GLY A 246 5.74 9.35 -13.04
CA GLY A 246 6.80 9.45 -14.04
C GLY A 246 6.33 9.31 -15.49
N ARG A 247 5.02 9.41 -15.75
CA ARG A 247 4.42 9.28 -17.09
C ARG A 247 3.54 10.48 -17.40
N ASP A 248 3.52 10.87 -18.68
CA ASP A 248 2.55 11.85 -19.15
C ASP A 248 1.12 11.27 -19.11
N PRO A 249 0.11 12.08 -18.79
CA PRO A 249 -1.26 11.61 -18.72
C PRO A 249 -1.78 11.11 -20.07
N ILE A 250 -2.64 10.10 -20.03
CA ILE A 250 -3.21 9.49 -21.23
C ILE A 250 -4.71 9.75 -21.25
N GLU A 251 -5.18 10.58 -22.18
CA GLU A 251 -6.60 10.83 -22.43
C GLU A 251 -7.09 9.99 -23.62
N ASN A 252 -8.05 9.10 -23.38
CA ASN A 252 -8.66 8.22 -24.41
C ASN A 252 -7.64 7.46 -25.29
N GLY A 253 -6.44 7.19 -24.78
CA GLY A 253 -5.35 6.50 -25.48
C GLY A 253 -4.29 7.40 -26.11
N ASP A 254 -4.48 8.72 -26.06
CA ASP A 254 -3.52 9.70 -26.55
C ASP A 254 -2.82 10.40 -25.36
N GLU A 255 -1.51 10.58 -25.45
CA GLU A 255 -0.72 11.35 -24.48
C GLU A 255 -1.08 12.84 -24.55
N ILE A 256 -1.24 13.47 -23.38
CA ILE A 256 -1.59 14.89 -23.26
C ILE A 256 -0.67 15.61 -22.27
N ASP A 257 -0.61 16.95 -22.34
CA ASP A 257 0.14 17.75 -21.39
C ASP A 257 -0.61 17.91 -20.06
N TRP A 258 0.12 17.99 -18.93
CA TRP A 258 -0.47 18.25 -17.60
C TRP A 258 -1.30 19.55 -17.54
N GLU A 259 -0.99 20.55 -18.36
CA GLU A 259 -1.77 21.79 -18.44
C GLU A 259 -3.21 21.55 -18.90
N ASP A 260 -3.44 20.54 -19.75
CA ASP A 260 -4.76 20.21 -20.28
C ASP A 260 -5.68 19.55 -19.23
N ILE A 261 -5.10 18.91 -18.21
CA ILE A 261 -5.84 18.34 -17.07
C ILE A 261 -6.53 19.43 -16.25
N SER A 262 -6.01 20.66 -16.22
CA SER A 262 -6.66 21.75 -15.47
C SER A 262 -8.12 21.99 -15.90
N LEU A 263 -8.48 21.59 -17.14
CA LEU A 263 -9.81 21.72 -17.70
C LEU A 263 -10.86 20.80 -17.08
N ILE A 264 -10.43 19.76 -16.34
CA ILE A 264 -11.34 18.83 -15.66
C ILE A 264 -11.59 19.20 -14.20
N VAL A 265 -10.89 20.18 -13.63
CA VAL A 265 -11.00 20.54 -12.22
C VAL A 265 -12.17 21.50 -11.98
N ASP A 266 -13.12 21.12 -11.11
CA ASP A 266 -14.16 22.03 -10.59
C ASP A 266 -13.84 22.38 -9.13
N THR A 267 -13.10 23.49 -8.95
CA THR A 267 -12.69 23.99 -7.62
C THR A 267 -13.88 24.38 -6.74
N LYS A 268 -15.00 24.80 -7.34
CA LYS A 268 -16.19 25.23 -6.59
C LYS A 268 -16.88 24.05 -5.92
N ASN A 269 -16.98 22.91 -6.62
CA ASN A 269 -17.65 21.72 -6.10
C ASN A 269 -16.67 20.64 -5.60
N LYS A 270 -15.37 20.90 -5.65
CA LYS A 270 -14.31 19.99 -5.21
C LYS A 270 -14.45 18.60 -5.87
N VAL A 271 -14.60 18.60 -7.19
CA VAL A 271 -14.78 17.37 -7.98
C VAL A 271 -14.10 17.48 -9.34
N LEU A 272 -13.60 16.37 -9.88
CA LEU A 272 -13.16 16.28 -11.27
C LEU A 272 -14.37 16.03 -12.19
N ARG A 273 -14.45 16.74 -13.32
CA ARG A 273 -15.57 16.68 -14.27
C ARG A 273 -15.10 16.32 -15.65
N CYS A 274 -15.88 15.44 -16.29
CA CYS A 274 -15.70 15.10 -17.69
C CYS A 274 -15.73 16.38 -18.56
N PRO A 275 -14.70 16.63 -19.40
CA PRO A 275 -14.64 17.84 -20.20
C PRO A 275 -15.75 17.89 -21.25
N LYS A 276 -16.20 16.72 -21.73
CA LYS A 276 -17.26 16.56 -22.76
C LYS A 276 -18.66 16.85 -22.24
N CYS A 277 -19.04 16.27 -21.09
CA CYS A 277 -20.44 16.29 -20.63
C CYS A 277 -20.67 16.92 -19.25
N LYS A 278 -19.59 17.33 -18.57
CA LYS A 278 -19.57 17.98 -17.24
C LYS A 278 -20.08 17.13 -16.07
N SER A 279 -20.38 15.85 -16.28
CA SER A 279 -20.62 14.90 -15.19
C SER A 279 -19.36 14.70 -14.34
N PRO A 280 -19.49 14.45 -13.02
CA PRO A 280 -18.38 14.00 -12.19
C PRO A 280 -17.70 12.77 -12.79
N LEU A 281 -16.37 12.70 -12.67
CA LEU A 281 -15.60 11.51 -12.99
C LEU A 281 -15.64 10.55 -11.80
N GLU A 282 -15.61 9.25 -12.10
CA GLU A 282 -15.29 8.19 -11.15
C GLU A 282 -13.81 7.83 -11.30
N ALA A 283 -13.21 7.25 -10.25
CA ALA A 283 -11.81 6.91 -10.20
C ALA A 283 -11.58 5.52 -9.60
N ASP A 284 -10.59 4.80 -10.10
CA ASP A 284 -10.12 3.52 -9.56
C ASP A 284 -8.65 3.30 -9.93
N PHE A 285 -8.01 2.33 -9.31
CA PHE A 285 -6.70 1.84 -9.74
C PHE A 285 -6.86 0.70 -10.75
N PRO A 286 -5.96 0.55 -11.73
CA PRO A 286 -6.12 -0.44 -12.78
C PRO A 286 -5.92 -1.86 -12.24
N VAL A 287 -6.97 -2.69 -12.30
CA VAL A 287 -6.90 -4.13 -11.98
C VAL A 287 -7.35 -4.95 -13.20
N PHE A 288 -7.09 -4.43 -14.41
CA PHE A 288 -7.55 -4.84 -15.75
C PHE A 288 -8.86 -4.19 -16.24
N PHE A 289 -8.76 -3.46 -17.37
CA PHE A 289 -9.79 -3.23 -18.39
C PHE A 289 -9.44 -4.00 -19.67
#